data_AF-A0A9Q1JRM8-F1
#
_entry.id   AF-A0A9Q1JRM8-F1
#
_cell.length_a   1.000
_cell.length_b   1.000
_cell.length_c   1.000
_cell.angle_alpha   90.00
_cell.angle_beta   90.00
_cell.angle_gamma   90.00
#
_symmetry.space_group_name_H-M   'P 1'
#
loop_
_entity.id
_entity.type
_entity.pdbx_description
1 polymer ?
#
loop_
_entity_poly.entity_id
_entity_poly.type
_entity_poly.pdbx_seq_one_letter_code
_entity_poly.pdbx_strand_id
1 'polypeptide(L)'
;MNALYRDYRRKLKAKYYDDPELINRMKENNKPRKVLKSYWLYLCTLWHDPQFQKEPTRAEILIESRKRKITKPVDKEKLANNVDAVMDDEEIFKKVLGEEKHGYLRAYGRNKSIIDHFGVKPTQLNLIYKVVEIEKKADEQVQETTRKMEEKMEEKLAERDMERDKLLAERDKWWEERFKKLCDSLGVPQTNQIPQNEST
;
A
#
# COMPACT_ATOMS: atom_id res chain seq x y z
N MET A 1 -11.00 10.06 15.54
CA MET A 1 -11.11 8.60 15.76
C MET A 1 -10.32 7.88 14.68
N ASN A 2 -9.47 6.94 15.07
CA ASN A 2 -8.57 6.20 14.18
C ASN A 2 -9.35 5.24 13.25
N ALA A 3 -9.05 5.19 11.95
CA ALA A 3 -9.80 4.40 10.96
C ALA A 3 -9.81 2.89 11.30
N LEU A 4 -8.68 2.37 11.78
CA LEU A 4 -8.53 0.97 12.20
C LEU A 4 -9.51 0.57 13.32
N TYR A 5 -9.78 1.50 14.25
CA TYR A 5 -10.69 1.27 15.36
C TYR A 5 -12.17 1.22 14.91
N ARG A 6 -12.54 2.04 13.91
CA ARG A 6 -13.88 2.03 13.32
C ARG A 6 -14.17 0.71 12.62
N ASP A 7 -13.21 0.20 11.84
CA ASP A 7 -13.36 -1.06 11.10
C ASP A 7 -13.41 -2.27 12.04
N TYR A 8 -12.58 -2.28 13.07
CA TYR A 8 -12.63 -3.32 14.10
C TYR A 8 -14.00 -3.39 14.78
N ARG A 9 -14.55 -2.23 15.19
CA ARG A 9 -15.86 -2.16 15.83
C ARG A 9 -16.99 -2.62 14.89
N ARG A 10 -16.93 -2.27 13.60
CA ARG A 10 -17.92 -2.73 12.61
C ARG A 10 -17.90 -4.26 12.46
N LYS A 11 -16.71 -4.85 12.35
CA LYS A 11 -16.55 -6.32 12.27
C LYS A 11 -17.06 -7.03 13.52
N LEU A 12 -16.80 -6.46 14.70
CA LEU A 12 -17.34 -6.98 15.96
C LEU A 12 -18.86 -6.94 16.01
N LYS A 13 -19.47 -5.82 15.59
CA LYS A 13 -20.92 -5.67 15.56
C LYS A 13 -21.56 -6.74 14.67
N ALA A 14 -21.09 -6.84 13.43
CA ALA A 14 -21.65 -7.75 12.43
C ALA A 14 -21.59 -9.22 12.85
N LYS A 15 -20.49 -9.63 13.52
CA LYS A 15 -20.27 -11.04 13.85
C LYS A 15 -20.90 -11.49 15.17
N TYR A 16 -21.06 -10.59 16.14
CA TYR A 16 -21.41 -10.96 17.51
C TYR A 16 -22.66 -10.24 18.05
N TYR A 17 -23.05 -9.12 17.45
CA TYR A 17 -24.17 -8.29 17.94
C TYR A 17 -25.36 -8.27 16.98
N ASP A 18 -25.12 -8.21 15.67
CA ASP A 18 -26.15 -8.22 14.63
C ASP A 18 -26.55 -9.66 14.20
N ASP A 19 -26.17 -10.67 14.98
CA ASP A 19 -26.53 -12.06 14.75
C ASP A 19 -28.06 -12.25 14.85
N PRO A 20 -28.73 -12.68 13.77
CA PRO A 20 -30.19 -12.81 13.73
C PRO A 20 -30.73 -13.93 14.64
N GLU A 21 -29.91 -14.90 15.03
CA GLU A 21 -30.32 -15.97 15.95
C GLU A 21 -30.32 -15.51 17.42
N LEU A 22 -29.79 -14.31 17.70
CA LEU A 22 -29.58 -13.82 19.04
C LEU A 22 -30.65 -12.81 19.48
N ILE A 23 -31.41 -13.18 20.51
CA ILE A 23 -32.35 -12.27 21.18
C ILE A 23 -31.55 -11.14 21.88
N ASN A 24 -32.07 -9.92 21.90
CA ASN A 24 -31.37 -8.73 22.47
C ASN A 24 -30.79 -8.97 23.87
N ARG A 25 -31.49 -9.69 24.75
CA ARG A 25 -31.01 -10.04 26.11
C ARG A 25 -29.80 -10.97 26.14
N MET A 26 -29.55 -11.71 25.05
CA MET A 26 -28.42 -12.63 24.91
C MET A 26 -27.19 -11.97 24.27
N LYS A 27 -27.32 -10.79 23.65
CA LYS A 27 -26.23 -10.09 22.95
C LYS A 27 -25.08 -9.71 23.87
N GLU A 28 -25.39 -9.36 25.11
CA GLU A 28 -24.38 -9.06 26.14
C GLU A 28 -23.54 -10.29 26.52
N ASN A 29 -24.10 -11.49 26.36
CA ASN A 29 -23.46 -12.75 26.68
C ASN A 29 -22.65 -13.33 25.50
N ASN A 30 -22.93 -12.91 24.25
CA ASN A 30 -22.17 -13.29 23.06
C ASN A 30 -20.86 -12.51 22.92
N LYS A 31 -20.06 -12.49 24.00
CA LYS A 31 -18.82 -11.74 24.06
C LYS A 31 -17.69 -12.48 23.33
N PRO A 32 -16.94 -11.82 22.43
CA PRO A 32 -15.71 -12.38 21.89
C PRO A 32 -14.65 -12.63 22.98
N ARG A 33 -13.95 -13.76 22.93
CA ARG A 33 -12.93 -14.15 23.92
C ARG A 33 -11.82 -13.11 24.09
N LYS A 34 -11.43 -12.43 23.01
CA LYS A 34 -10.35 -11.43 22.97
C LYS A 34 -10.79 -10.04 23.46
N VAL A 35 -12.07 -9.84 23.77
CA VAL A 35 -12.62 -8.53 24.15
C VAL A 35 -12.86 -8.48 25.66
N LEU A 36 -12.44 -7.41 26.33
CA LEU A 36 -12.72 -7.17 27.76
C LEU A 36 -14.23 -7.08 28.02
N LYS A 37 -14.70 -7.62 29.16
CA LYS A 37 -16.13 -7.65 29.48
C LYS A 37 -16.74 -6.24 29.60
N SER A 38 -16.04 -5.34 30.30
CA SER A 38 -16.43 -3.94 30.44
C SER A 38 -16.56 -3.23 29.10
N TYR A 39 -15.59 -3.46 28.21
CA TYR A 39 -15.59 -2.87 26.88
C TYR A 39 -16.69 -3.44 25.98
N TRP A 40 -16.99 -4.74 26.06
CA TRP A 40 -18.10 -5.35 25.35
C TRP A 40 -19.45 -4.79 25.79
N LEU A 41 -19.68 -4.66 27.10
CA LEU A 41 -20.89 -4.06 27.64
C LEU A 41 -21.06 -2.61 27.16
N TYR A 42 -19.98 -1.82 27.16
CA TYR A 42 -20.00 -0.47 26.59
C TYR A 42 -20.37 -0.45 25.11
N LEU A 43 -19.87 -1.39 24.29
CA LEU A 43 -20.23 -1.46 22.89
C LEU A 43 -21.70 -1.85 22.71
N CYS A 44 -22.18 -2.81 23.48
CA CYS A 44 -23.58 -3.21 23.49
C CYS A 44 -24.49 -2.04 23.87
N THR A 45 -24.23 -1.32 24.96
CA THR A 45 -25.04 -0.14 25.35
C THR A 45 -25.02 0.92 24.26
N LEU A 46 -23.85 1.20 23.69
CA LEU A 46 -23.71 2.17 22.61
C LEU A 46 -24.43 1.73 21.31
N TRP A 47 -24.54 0.44 21.03
CA TRP A 47 -25.30 -0.04 19.88
C TRP A 47 -26.81 -0.14 20.16
N HIS A 48 -27.24 -0.26 21.41
CA HIS A 48 -28.65 -0.17 21.77
C HIS A 48 -29.18 1.26 21.74
N ASP A 49 -28.30 2.27 21.84
CA ASP A 49 -28.67 3.68 21.81
C ASP A 49 -29.30 4.04 20.43
N PRO A 50 -30.59 4.42 20.38
CA PRO A 50 -31.24 4.82 19.14
C PRO A 50 -30.58 6.02 18.46
N GLN A 51 -29.94 6.91 19.22
CA GLN A 51 -29.21 8.05 18.66
C GLN A 51 -27.93 7.60 17.93
N PHE A 52 -27.31 6.51 18.38
CA PHE A 52 -26.13 5.95 17.75
C PHE A 52 -26.48 5.11 16.52
N GLN A 53 -27.69 4.52 16.47
CA GLN A 53 -28.18 3.79 15.30
C GLN A 53 -28.66 4.70 14.17
N LYS A 54 -29.01 5.95 14.46
CA LYS A 54 -29.35 6.95 13.44
C LYS A 54 -28.10 7.26 12.63
N GLU A 55 -28.12 6.88 11.36
CA GLU A 55 -27.11 7.39 10.43
C GLU A 55 -27.26 8.92 10.37
N PRO A 56 -26.18 9.68 10.64
CA PRO A 56 -26.28 11.12 10.61
C PRO A 56 -26.65 11.54 9.20
N THR A 57 -27.64 12.42 9.11
CA THR A 57 -28.11 12.95 7.83
C THR A 57 -26.96 13.67 7.13
N ARG A 58 -26.94 13.71 5.80
CA ARG A 58 -25.91 14.43 5.03
C ARG A 58 -25.72 15.88 5.53
N ALA A 59 -26.80 16.55 5.93
CA ALA A 59 -26.79 17.87 6.55
C ALA A 59 -26.04 17.88 7.91
N GLU A 60 -26.29 16.91 8.78
CA GLU A 60 -25.63 16.79 10.09
C GLU A 60 -24.13 16.52 9.95
N ILE A 61 -23.74 15.65 9.01
CA ILE A 61 -22.33 15.41 8.67
C ILE A 61 -21.67 16.72 8.20
N LEU A 62 -22.36 17.49 7.37
CA LEU A 62 -21.87 18.77 6.86
C LEU A 62 -21.68 19.79 8.00
N ILE A 63 -22.67 19.90 8.89
CA ILE A 63 -22.62 20.79 10.07
C ILE A 63 -21.47 20.37 10.99
N GLU A 64 -21.35 19.09 11.32
CA GLU A 64 -20.32 18.58 12.24
C GLU A 64 -18.91 18.74 11.66
N SER A 65 -18.74 18.57 10.35
CA SER A 65 -17.46 18.82 9.66
C SER A 65 -17.04 20.29 9.71
N ARG A 66 -18.01 21.22 9.72
CA ARG A 66 -17.79 22.68 9.79
C ARG A 66 -17.55 23.18 11.22
N LYS A 67 -17.95 22.44 12.26
CA LYS A 67 -17.73 22.82 13.67
C LYS A 67 -16.25 22.80 14.09
N ARG A 68 -15.38 22.06 13.41
CA ARG A 68 -13.95 21.95 13.80
C ARG A 68 -13.07 23.08 13.26
N LYS A 69 -13.47 24.34 13.46
CA LYS A 69 -12.60 25.53 13.37
C LYS A 69 -13.17 26.73 14.15
N ILE A 70 -13.71 26.52 15.35
CA ILE A 70 -14.14 27.63 16.22
C ILE A 70 -13.32 27.57 17.52
N THR A 71 -12.09 28.07 17.46
CA THR A 71 -11.26 28.37 18.65
C THR A 71 -11.48 29.77 19.20
N LYS A 72 -12.60 30.42 18.85
CA LYS A 72 -13.05 31.66 19.50
C LYS A 72 -14.55 31.59 19.75
N PRO A 73 -15.04 31.80 20.98
CA PRO A 73 -16.46 32.03 21.18
C PRO A 73 -16.83 33.31 20.43
N VAL A 74 -17.62 33.19 19.36
CA VAL A 74 -18.32 34.33 18.78
C VAL A 74 -19.53 34.55 19.67
N ASP A 75 -19.64 35.74 20.25
CA ASP A 75 -20.75 36.17 21.10
C ASP A 75 -22.08 35.85 20.40
N LYS A 76 -22.81 34.88 20.96
CA LYS A 76 -24.05 34.34 20.36
C LYS A 76 -25.21 35.34 20.41
N GLU A 77 -25.03 36.49 21.06
CA GLU A 77 -26.10 37.48 21.25
C GLU A 77 -26.33 38.41 20.06
N LYS A 78 -25.41 38.48 19.08
CA LYS A 78 -25.61 39.35 17.89
C LYS A 78 -26.16 38.65 16.66
N LEU A 79 -26.36 37.33 16.70
CA LEU A 79 -26.87 36.57 15.55
C LEU A 79 -28.38 36.33 15.60
N ALA A 80 -29.06 36.63 16.71
CA ALA A 80 -30.49 36.39 16.87
C ALA A 80 -31.38 37.47 16.23
N ASN A 81 -30.83 38.64 15.86
CA ASN A 81 -31.63 39.80 15.44
C ASN A 81 -31.79 39.95 13.91
N ASN A 82 -31.42 38.96 13.10
CA ASN A 82 -31.61 38.98 11.64
C ASN A 82 -32.07 37.62 11.12
N VAL A 83 -33.11 37.03 11.73
CA VAL A 83 -33.78 35.85 11.17
C VAL A 83 -35.16 36.25 10.69
N ASP A 84 -35.18 37.16 9.73
CA ASP A 84 -36.27 37.30 8.77
C ASP A 84 -35.65 37.21 7.37
N ALA A 85 -35.40 35.97 6.95
CA ALA A 85 -35.56 35.52 5.56
C ALA A 85 -35.06 34.09 5.47
N VAL A 86 -35.98 33.16 5.26
CA VAL A 86 -35.68 31.89 4.60
C VAL A 86 -35.33 32.25 3.15
N MET A 87 -34.12 32.77 2.91
CA MET A 87 -33.62 32.97 1.56
C MET A 87 -33.28 31.59 0.99
N ASP A 88 -33.74 31.34 -0.23
CA ASP A 88 -33.39 30.13 -0.96
C ASP A 88 -31.86 30.08 -1.16
N ASP A 89 -31.28 28.88 -1.09
CA ASP A 89 -29.83 28.69 -1.23
C ASP A 89 -29.33 29.28 -2.55
N GLU A 90 -30.16 29.22 -3.59
CA GLU A 90 -29.87 29.78 -4.91
C GLU A 90 -29.79 31.32 -4.91
N GLU A 91 -30.63 32.00 -4.12
CA GLU A 91 -30.54 33.45 -3.93
C GLU A 91 -29.28 33.83 -3.15
N ILE A 92 -28.89 33.03 -2.16
CA ILE A 92 -27.64 33.22 -1.41
C ILE A 92 -26.45 33.06 -2.37
N PHE A 93 -26.43 32.02 -3.20
CA PHE A 93 -25.36 31.81 -4.18
C PHE A 93 -25.32 32.92 -5.24
N LYS A 94 -26.48 33.34 -5.76
CA LYS A 94 -26.57 34.44 -6.72
C LYS A 94 -26.06 35.75 -6.13
N LYS A 95 -26.34 36.03 -4.85
CA LYS A 95 -25.89 37.24 -4.16
C LYS A 95 -24.39 37.22 -3.85
N VAL A 96 -23.83 36.07 -3.50
CA VAL A 96 -22.41 35.93 -3.10
C VAL A 96 -21.47 35.73 -4.30
N LEU A 97 -21.90 34.95 -5.30
CA LEU A 97 -21.07 34.50 -6.43
C LEU A 97 -21.55 35.06 -7.79
N GLY A 98 -22.67 35.78 -7.83
CA GLY A 98 -23.28 36.26 -9.07
C GLY A 98 -24.18 35.22 -9.75
N GLU A 99 -24.78 35.59 -10.88
CA GLU A 99 -25.66 34.69 -11.64
C GLU A 99 -24.92 33.48 -12.21
N GLU A 100 -25.57 32.32 -12.19
CA GLU A 100 -25.06 31.15 -12.90
C GLU A 100 -25.01 31.40 -14.40
N LYS A 101 -23.87 31.07 -15.02
CA LYS A 101 -23.77 30.99 -16.47
C LYS A 101 -23.52 29.54 -16.85
N HIS A 102 -24.41 28.99 -17.69
CA HIS A 102 -24.33 27.62 -18.14
C HIS A 102 -22.93 27.29 -18.71
N GLY A 103 -22.29 26.24 -18.22
CA GLY A 103 -20.94 25.81 -18.66
C GLY A 103 -19.76 26.48 -17.96
N TYR A 104 -20.01 27.38 -16.99
CA TYR A 104 -18.97 28.07 -16.22
C TYR A 104 -19.13 27.85 -14.72
N LEU A 105 -18.01 27.83 -13.99
CA LEU A 105 -18.03 27.73 -12.53
C LEU A 105 -18.37 29.09 -11.91
N ARG A 106 -19.34 29.12 -10.98
CA ARG A 106 -19.56 30.25 -10.09
C ARG A 106 -18.39 30.36 -9.12
N ALA A 107 -17.55 31.37 -9.31
CA ALA A 107 -16.35 31.63 -8.51
C ALA A 107 -16.11 33.13 -8.40
N TYR A 108 -15.33 33.55 -7.40
CA TYR A 108 -14.92 34.95 -7.27
C TYR A 108 -14.00 35.34 -8.44
N GLY A 109 -14.42 36.34 -9.23
CA GLY A 109 -13.66 36.85 -10.38
C GLY A 109 -14.20 36.37 -11.73
N ARG A 110 -13.39 36.48 -12.78
CA ARG A 110 -13.81 36.16 -14.16
C ARG A 110 -14.15 34.66 -14.27
N ASN A 111 -15.39 34.35 -14.63
CA ASN A 111 -15.92 32.98 -14.74
C ASN A 111 -14.95 32.04 -15.49
N LYS A 112 -14.37 31.06 -14.80
CA LYS A 112 -13.58 29.99 -15.44
C LYS A 112 -14.52 28.96 -16.05
N SER A 113 -14.22 28.54 -17.28
CA SER A 113 -14.96 27.42 -17.89
C SER A 113 -14.72 26.16 -17.07
N ILE A 114 -15.72 25.29 -17.00
CA ILE A 114 -15.59 23.96 -16.39
C ILE A 114 -14.43 23.19 -17.03
N ILE A 115 -14.22 23.35 -18.33
CA ILE A 115 -13.15 22.69 -19.10
C ILE A 115 -11.77 23.22 -18.68
N ASP A 116 -11.64 24.52 -18.44
CA ASP A 116 -10.40 25.11 -17.94
C ASP A 116 -10.04 24.60 -16.54
N HIS A 117 -11.05 24.32 -15.71
CA HIS A 117 -10.82 23.91 -14.34
C HIS A 117 -10.54 22.41 -14.20
N PHE A 118 -11.33 21.57 -14.86
CA PHE A 118 -11.22 20.11 -14.77
C PHE A 118 -10.38 19.50 -15.90
N GLY A 119 -10.04 20.28 -16.90
CA GLY A 119 -9.43 19.78 -18.14
C GLY A 119 -10.44 19.09 -19.05
N VAL A 120 -9.98 18.76 -20.26
CA VAL A 120 -10.76 17.95 -21.19
C VAL A 120 -10.80 16.51 -20.69
N LYS A 121 -12.00 15.93 -20.63
CA LYS A 121 -12.16 14.51 -20.32
C LYS A 121 -11.33 13.68 -21.32
N PRO A 122 -10.37 12.87 -20.87
CA PRO A 122 -9.54 12.09 -21.78
C PRO A 122 -10.42 11.14 -22.60
N THR A 123 -10.14 11.08 -23.90
CA THR A 123 -10.80 10.14 -24.81
C THR A 123 -10.36 8.70 -24.52
N GLN A 124 -11.14 7.73 -24.97
CA GLN A 124 -10.75 6.31 -24.85
C GLN A 124 -9.38 6.04 -25.50
N LEU A 125 -9.09 6.66 -26.65
CA LEU A 125 -7.78 6.55 -27.30
C LEU A 125 -6.63 7.07 -26.43
N ASN A 126 -6.81 8.22 -25.76
CA ASN A 126 -5.80 8.76 -24.83
C ASN A 126 -5.54 7.84 -23.65
N LEU A 127 -6.57 7.11 -23.19
CA LEU A 127 -6.42 6.13 -22.11
C LEU A 127 -5.67 4.89 -22.60
N ILE A 128 -6.03 4.36 -23.77
CA ILE A 128 -5.37 3.20 -24.39
C ILE A 128 -3.88 3.47 -24.58
N TYR A 129 -3.53 4.63 -25.16
CA TYR A 129 -2.13 4.99 -25.38
C TYR A 129 -1.32 5.03 -24.08
N LYS A 130 -1.89 5.59 -22.99
CA LYS A 130 -1.25 5.58 -21.67
C LYS A 130 -1.07 4.18 -21.11
N VAL A 131 -2.04 3.30 -21.28
CA VAL A 131 -1.95 1.91 -20.82
C VAL A 131 -0.81 1.19 -21.55
N VAL A 132 -0.74 1.33 -22.88
CA VAL A 132 0.33 0.73 -23.69
C VAL A 132 1.72 1.24 -23.27
N GLU A 133 1.87 2.53 -22.98
CA GLU A 133 3.14 3.06 -22.47
C GLU A 133 3.52 2.51 -21.09
N ILE A 134 2.53 2.28 -20.22
CA ILE A 134 2.76 1.71 -18.89
C ILE A 134 3.16 0.23 -19.00
N GLU A 135 2.46 -0.54 -19.84
CA GLU A 135 2.78 -1.95 -20.10
C GLU A 135 4.21 -2.08 -20.65
N LYS A 136 4.58 -1.26 -21.64
CA LYS A 136 5.93 -1.25 -22.20
C LYS A 136 7.01 -0.99 -21.15
N LYS A 137 6.80 0.01 -20.27
CA LYS A 137 7.76 0.33 -19.19
C LYS A 137 7.85 -0.78 -18.14
N ALA A 138 6.73 -1.45 -17.86
CA ALA A 138 6.73 -2.59 -16.94
C ALA A 138 7.51 -3.77 -17.52
N ASP A 139 7.28 -4.08 -18.80
CA ASP A 139 7.99 -5.15 -19.50
C ASP A 139 9.50 -4.87 -19.58
N GLU A 140 9.90 -3.63 -19.87
CA GLU A 140 11.31 -3.22 -19.87
C GLU A 140 11.97 -3.45 -18.49
N GLN A 141 11.29 -3.13 -17.39
CA GLN A 141 11.82 -3.37 -16.04
C GLN A 141 11.91 -4.87 -15.69
N VAL A 142 10.94 -5.66 -16.14
CA VAL A 142 10.97 -7.12 -15.94
C VAL A 142 12.11 -7.75 -16.75
N GLN A 143 12.33 -7.31 -17.99
CA GLN A 143 13.45 -7.77 -18.80
C GLN A 143 14.81 -7.37 -18.20
N GLU A 144 14.92 -6.14 -17.70
CA GLU A 144 16.17 -5.71 -17.07
C GLU A 144 16.48 -6.47 -15.77
N THR A 145 15.46 -6.78 -14.97
CA THR A 145 15.63 -7.54 -13.72
C THR A 145 15.94 -9.01 -13.97
N THR A 146 15.32 -9.62 -14.97
CA THR A 146 15.63 -11.00 -15.40
C THR A 146 17.05 -11.11 -15.95
N ARG A 147 17.48 -10.20 -16.83
CA ARG A 147 18.86 -10.16 -17.32
C ARG A 147 19.89 -10.02 -16.19
N LYS A 148 19.67 -9.09 -15.26
CA LYS A 148 20.56 -8.92 -14.09
C LYS A 148 20.59 -10.15 -13.18
N MET A 149 19.49 -10.91 -13.13
CA MET A 149 19.43 -12.15 -12.38
C MET A 149 20.22 -13.27 -13.08
N GLU A 150 20.09 -13.38 -14.41
CA GLU A 150 20.84 -14.34 -15.22
C GLU A 150 22.35 -14.08 -15.14
N GLU A 151 22.80 -12.84 -15.31
CA GLU A 151 24.21 -12.46 -15.16
C GLU A 151 24.79 -12.87 -13.80
N LYS A 152 24.04 -12.61 -12.71
CA LYS A 152 24.45 -13.02 -11.35
C LYS A 152 24.46 -14.52 -11.15
N MET A 153 23.58 -15.25 -11.83
CA MET A 153 23.53 -16.70 -11.77
C MET A 153 24.73 -17.31 -12.50
N GLU A 154 25.08 -16.75 -13.66
CA GLU A 154 26.25 -17.16 -14.45
C GLU A 154 27.56 -16.86 -13.70
N GLU A 155 27.69 -15.68 -13.09
CA GLU A 155 28.83 -15.33 -12.23
C GLU A 155 29.01 -16.33 -11.07
N LYS A 156 27.91 -16.66 -10.37
CA LYS A 156 27.92 -17.68 -9.31
C LYS A 156 28.24 -19.09 -9.82
N LEU A 157 27.88 -19.40 -11.05
CA LEU A 157 28.20 -20.68 -11.66
C LEU A 157 29.71 -20.75 -11.93
N ALA A 158 30.26 -19.70 -12.54
CA ALA A 158 31.69 -19.58 -12.81
C ALA A 158 32.53 -19.60 -11.51
N GLU A 159 32.06 -18.93 -10.45
CA GLU A 159 32.73 -18.97 -9.14
C GLU A 159 32.77 -20.40 -8.56
N ARG A 160 31.64 -21.13 -8.62
CA ARG A 160 31.58 -22.53 -8.17
C ARG A 160 32.44 -23.47 -9.01
N ASP A 161 32.55 -23.22 -10.31
CA ASP A 161 33.41 -24.03 -11.18
C ASP A 161 34.89 -23.76 -10.88
N MET A 162 35.29 -22.49 -10.70
CA MET A 162 36.66 -22.15 -10.25
C MET A 162 37.00 -22.76 -8.88
N GLU A 163 36.04 -22.77 -7.95
CA GLU A 163 36.23 -23.40 -6.64
C GLU A 163 36.39 -24.91 -6.76
N ARG A 164 35.61 -25.56 -7.64
CA ARG A 164 35.73 -27.00 -7.92
C ARG A 164 37.11 -27.33 -8.49
N ASP A 165 37.61 -26.52 -9.42
CA ASP A 165 38.92 -26.73 -10.04
C ASP A 165 40.06 -26.57 -9.04
N LYS A 166 39.96 -25.61 -8.12
CA LYS A 166 40.93 -25.46 -7.01
C LYS A 166 40.95 -26.70 -6.12
N LEU A 167 39.79 -27.20 -5.73
CA LEU A 167 39.68 -28.41 -4.91
C LEU A 167 40.22 -29.65 -5.62
N LEU A 168 39.99 -29.76 -6.94
CA LEU A 168 40.58 -30.83 -7.75
C LEU A 168 42.11 -30.73 -7.77
N ALA A 169 42.67 -29.54 -7.99
CA ALA A 169 44.11 -29.33 -8.01
C ALA A 169 44.76 -29.62 -6.65
N GLU A 170 44.13 -29.24 -5.54
CA GLU A 170 44.60 -29.57 -4.19
C GLU A 170 44.56 -31.07 -3.92
N ARG A 171 43.47 -31.74 -4.33
CA ARG A 171 43.34 -33.20 -4.22
C ARG A 171 44.41 -33.92 -5.04
N ASP A 172 44.67 -33.47 -6.26
CA ASP A 172 45.64 -34.08 -7.15
C ASP A 172 47.07 -33.89 -6.61
N LYS A 173 47.42 -32.71 -6.10
CA LYS A 173 48.68 -32.49 -5.36
C LYS A 173 48.83 -33.41 -4.15
N TRP A 174 47.77 -33.58 -3.37
CA TRP A 174 47.77 -34.49 -2.23
C TRP A 174 48.03 -35.94 -2.67
N TRP A 175 47.43 -36.36 -3.78
CA TRP A 175 47.67 -37.68 -4.37
C TRP A 175 49.11 -37.83 -4.87
N GLU A 176 49.68 -36.83 -5.54
CA GLU A 176 51.06 -36.84 -6.00
C GLU A 176 52.05 -36.96 -4.83
N GLU A 177 51.85 -36.19 -3.76
CA GLU A 177 52.68 -36.29 -2.55
C GLU A 177 52.57 -37.65 -1.88
N ARG A 178 51.34 -38.19 -1.80
CA ARG A 178 51.10 -39.51 -1.22
C ARG A 178 51.73 -40.61 -2.06
N PHE A 179 51.62 -40.52 -3.38
CA PHE A 179 52.21 -41.44 -4.33
C PHE A 179 53.73 -41.40 -4.27
N LYS A 180 54.34 -40.21 -4.23
CA LYS A 180 55.79 -40.03 -4.08
C LYS A 180 56.32 -40.71 -2.81
N LYS A 181 55.68 -40.50 -1.66
CA LYS A 181 56.04 -41.18 -0.40
C LYS A 181 55.94 -42.70 -0.50
N LEU A 182 54.96 -43.20 -1.25
CA LEU A 182 54.74 -44.62 -1.46
C LEU A 182 55.83 -45.22 -2.38
N CYS A 183 56.21 -44.52 -3.45
CA CYS A 183 57.35 -44.88 -4.30
C CYS A 183 58.67 -44.90 -3.52
N ASP A 184 58.92 -43.90 -2.67
CA ASP A 184 60.11 -43.83 -1.81
C ASP A 184 60.15 -45.00 -0.82
N SER A 185 58.98 -45.42 -0.29
CA SER A 185 58.87 -46.56 0.64
C SER A 185 59.03 -47.95 -0.02
N LEU A 186 58.72 -48.05 -1.33
CA LEU A 186 58.80 -49.30 -2.09
C LEU A 186 60.11 -49.45 -2.89
N GLY A 187 61.00 -48.45 -2.86
CA GLY A 187 62.34 -48.55 -3.44
C GLY A 187 62.38 -48.67 -4.97
N VAL A 188 61.45 -48.02 -5.68
CA VAL A 188 61.45 -48.02 -7.16
C VAL A 188 62.49 -47.00 -7.67
N PRO A 189 63.43 -47.38 -8.57
CA PRO A 189 64.42 -46.46 -9.09
C PRO A 189 63.75 -45.42 -10.01
N GLN A 190 63.96 -44.12 -9.72
CA GLN A 190 63.56 -43.04 -10.60
C GLN A 190 64.33 -43.15 -11.92
N THR A 191 63.65 -43.60 -12.97
CA THR A 191 64.22 -43.62 -14.32
C THR A 191 63.86 -42.32 -15.05
N ASN A 192 64.93 -41.66 -15.48
CA ASN A 192 65.06 -40.79 -16.65
C ASN A 192 64.79 -39.29 -16.46
N GLN A 193 65.89 -38.62 -16.12
CA GLN A 193 66.29 -37.39 -16.82
C GLN A 193 66.14 -37.60 -18.32
N ILE A 194 65.30 -36.79 -18.97
CA ILE A 194 65.31 -36.63 -20.42
C ILE A 194 66.56 -35.79 -20.76
N PRO A 195 67.53 -36.30 -21.53
CA PRO A 195 68.66 -35.48 -21.95
C PRO A 195 68.16 -34.39 -22.90
N GLN A 196 68.60 -33.16 -22.62
CA GLN A 196 68.49 -32.05 -23.56
C GLN A 196 69.30 -32.40 -24.80
N ASN A 197 68.63 -32.53 -25.94
CA ASN A 197 69.32 -32.47 -27.23
C ASN A 197 69.39 -31.00 -27.63
N GLU A 198 70.58 -30.43 -27.43
CA GLU A 198 71.02 -29.18 -28.04
C GLU A 198 71.20 -29.36 -29.57
N SER A 199 71.00 -28.24 -30.25
CA SER A 199 71.13 -28.01 -31.68
C SER A 199 72.50 -28.37 -32.27
N THR A 200 72.49 -28.91 -33.50
CA THR A 200 73.40 -28.48 -34.57
C THR A 200 72.69 -28.64 -35.91
#